data_AF-A0A6C0NCJ5-F1
#
_entry.id   AF-A0A6C0NCJ5-F1
#
_cell.length_a   1.000
_cell.length_b   1.000
_cell.length_c   1.000
_cell.angle_alpha   90.00
_cell.angle_beta   90.00
_cell.angle_gamma   90.00
#
_symmetry.space_group_name_H-M   'P 1'
#
loop_
_entity.id
_entity.type
_entity.pdbx_description
1 polymer ?
#
loop_
_entity_poly.entity_id
_entity_poly.type
_entity_poly.pdbx_seq_one_letter_code
_entity_poly.pdbx_strand_id
1 'polypeptide(L)'
;MQETQYINKPYYLSINNYKCSLDAIIGWKTLFQYHKGEEIWLKDLALIRGSRMGHLAFPVQKNSINQLRGNLLKDRIDYTLFDIKSFYNHETNLKLQKAYEQKNTRDWLLSFGSFNRFIDQMKLNHFVYSNSEDLSSYDVIDLSKPYRNSSDHCLEAIPQKIKIEDNYITNIIDYVKYYGENLSNTHSELMYDYYL
;
A
#
# COMPACT_ATOMS: atom_id res chain seq x y z
N MET A 1 28.14 6.00 18.75
CA MET A 1 27.08 6.78 18.09
C MET A 1 27.12 6.44 16.62
N GLN A 2 26.18 5.62 16.13
CA GLN A 2 25.99 5.48 14.68
C GLN A 2 25.17 6.67 14.23
N GLU A 3 25.78 7.52 13.40
CA GLU A 3 25.06 8.60 12.73
C GLU A 3 23.93 7.99 11.90
N THR A 4 22.69 8.39 12.18
CA THR A 4 21.57 8.17 11.27
C THR A 4 21.90 8.85 9.94
N GLN A 5 22.36 8.06 8.97
CA GLN A 5 22.42 8.47 7.57
C GLN A 5 20.97 8.63 7.08
N TYR A 6 20.40 9.82 7.28
CA TYR A 6 19.24 10.25 6.52
C TYR A 6 19.66 10.26 5.05
N ILE A 7 19.18 9.27 4.29
CA ILE A 7 19.61 9.08 2.92
C ILE A 7 19.01 10.19 2.04
N ASN A 8 19.91 10.99 1.44
CA ASN A 8 19.62 12.27 0.80
C ASN A 8 19.21 12.16 -0.69
N LYS A 9 18.71 11.00 -1.16
CA LYS A 9 18.25 10.83 -2.54
C LYS A 9 16.90 10.11 -2.59
N PRO A 10 15.86 10.66 -3.25
CA PRO A 10 14.61 9.95 -3.44
C PRO A 10 14.87 8.70 -4.29
N TYR A 11 14.63 7.53 -3.70
CA TYR A 11 14.75 6.24 -4.37
C TYR A 11 13.53 6.02 -5.26
N TYR A 12 13.80 5.72 -6.53
CA TYR A 12 12.78 5.44 -7.52
C TYR A 12 12.94 4.02 -8.03
N LEU A 13 11.82 3.33 -8.23
CA LEU A 13 11.73 2.05 -8.90
C LEU A 13 11.28 2.25 -10.35
N SER A 14 11.67 1.35 -11.25
CA SER A 14 11.09 1.27 -12.58
C SER A 14 10.10 0.10 -12.59
N ILE A 15 8.81 0.36 -12.74
CA ILE A 15 7.76 -0.66 -12.80
C ILE A 15 6.96 -0.44 -14.09
N ASN A 16 6.92 -1.44 -14.97
CA ASN A 16 6.30 -1.35 -16.31
C ASN A 16 6.82 -0.15 -17.13
N ASN A 17 8.11 0.18 -17.01
CA ASN A 17 8.78 1.33 -17.61
C ASN A 17 8.38 2.72 -17.05
N TYR A 18 7.68 2.77 -15.92
CA TYR A 18 7.36 4.02 -15.23
C TYR A 18 8.24 4.21 -14.00
N LYS A 19 8.67 5.46 -13.79
CA LYS A 19 9.38 5.88 -12.59
C LYS A 19 8.40 5.99 -11.43
N CYS A 20 8.53 5.10 -10.45
CA CYS A 20 7.72 5.01 -9.25
C CYS A 20 8.50 5.45 -8.02
N SER A 21 7.85 6.12 -7.05
CA SER A 21 8.45 6.42 -5.74
C SER A 21 7.93 5.43 -4.70
N LEU A 22 8.82 4.98 -3.83
CA LEU A 22 8.46 4.24 -2.63
C LEU A 22 7.90 5.18 -1.57
N ASP A 23 6.85 4.73 -0.90
CA ASP A 23 6.28 5.41 0.27
C ASP A 23 5.78 4.36 1.28
N ALA A 24 5.89 4.66 2.57
CA ALA A 24 5.55 3.70 3.61
C ALA A 24 4.05 3.39 3.60
N ILE A 25 3.67 2.14 3.85
CA ILE A 25 2.27 1.70 3.87
C ILE A 25 1.44 2.49 4.90
N ILE A 26 2.06 2.89 6.02
CA ILE A 26 1.46 3.71 7.08
C ILE A 26 2.42 4.81 7.55
N GLY A 27 1.89 5.99 7.85
CA GLY A 27 2.66 7.14 8.33
C GLY A 27 3.02 7.09 9.82
N TRP A 28 4.12 7.73 10.20
CA TRP A 28 4.61 7.76 11.59
C TRP A 28 3.63 8.39 12.59
N LYS A 29 2.83 9.37 12.15
CA LYS A 29 1.82 10.03 13.02
C LYS A 29 0.78 9.03 13.52
N THR A 30 0.38 8.10 12.65
CA THR A 30 -0.58 7.06 12.98
C THR A 30 -0.03 6.12 14.04
N LEU A 31 1.22 5.68 13.89
CA LEU A 31 1.91 4.83 14.89
C LEU A 31 2.08 5.56 16.23
N PHE A 32 2.48 6.83 16.19
CA PHE A 32 2.62 7.65 17.40
C PHE A 32 1.29 7.77 18.16
N GLN A 33 0.18 8.00 17.46
CA GLN A 33 -1.15 8.10 18.06
C GLN A 33 -1.63 6.78 18.64
N TYR A 34 -1.44 5.67 17.90
CA TYR A 34 -1.81 4.32 18.35
C TYR A 34 -1.15 3.94 19.68
N HIS A 35 0.15 4.20 19.79
CA HIS A 35 0.93 3.95 21.00
C HIS A 35 0.89 5.08 22.02
N LYS A 36 0.03 6.09 21.83
CA LYS A 36 -0.12 7.23 22.75
C LYS A 36 1.21 7.94 23.07
N GLY A 37 2.15 7.92 22.13
CA GLY A 37 3.49 8.50 22.25
C GLY A 37 4.53 7.63 22.95
N GLU A 38 4.19 6.43 23.40
CA GLU A 38 5.14 5.49 24.00
C GLU A 38 6.19 5.00 22.97
N GLU A 39 7.47 4.94 23.36
CA GLU A 39 8.61 4.70 22.45
C GLU A 39 8.50 3.44 21.56
N ILE A 40 7.61 2.49 21.88
CA ILE A 40 7.30 1.34 21.03
C ILE A 40 6.91 1.74 19.60
N TRP A 41 6.34 2.94 19.38
CA TRP A 41 6.05 3.42 18.02
C TRP A 41 7.31 3.57 17.15
N LEU A 42 8.48 3.83 17.75
CA LEU A 42 9.76 3.90 17.03
C LEU A 42 10.19 2.51 16.54
N LYS A 43 9.91 1.46 17.34
CA LYS A 43 10.21 0.07 16.95
C LYS A 43 9.34 -0.35 15.78
N ASP A 44 8.05 -0.05 15.82
CA ASP A 44 7.14 -0.35 14.71
C ASP A 44 7.46 0.48 13.47
N LEU A 45 7.85 1.75 13.64
CA LEU A 45 8.32 2.57 12.52
C LEU A 45 9.56 1.97 11.87
N ALA A 46 10.54 1.53 12.67
CA ALA A 46 11.75 0.91 12.18
C ALA A 46 11.47 -0.43 11.47
N LEU A 47 10.55 -1.24 12.01
CA LEU A 47 10.08 -2.47 11.39
C LEU A 47 9.47 -2.20 10.00
N ILE A 48 8.53 -1.25 9.92
CA ILE A 48 7.83 -0.91 8.68
C ILE A 48 8.81 -0.34 7.65
N ARG A 49 9.64 0.63 8.05
CA ARG A 49 10.62 1.25 7.14
C ARG A 49 11.81 0.36 6.81
N GLY A 50 12.08 -0.64 7.64
CA GLY A 50 13.13 -1.64 7.46
C GLY A 50 12.69 -2.86 6.65
N SER A 51 11.45 -2.88 6.13
CA SER A 51 10.89 -4.00 5.38
C SER A 51 10.46 -3.60 3.98
N ARG A 52 10.76 -4.46 2.99
CA ARG A 52 10.25 -4.30 1.62
C ARG A 52 8.71 -4.29 1.60
N MET A 53 8.09 -5.13 2.43
CA MET A 53 6.64 -5.24 2.56
C MET A 53 6.02 -4.04 3.29
N GLY A 54 6.81 -3.19 3.94
CA GLY A 54 6.32 -1.97 4.59
C GLY A 54 6.13 -0.78 3.64
N HIS A 55 6.29 -0.96 2.33
CA HIS A 55 6.23 0.12 1.34
C HIS A 55 5.31 -0.18 0.16
N LEU A 56 4.80 0.88 -0.45
CA LEU A 56 4.08 0.88 -1.71
C LEU A 56 4.83 1.69 -2.76
N ALA A 57 4.71 1.29 -4.02
CA ALA A 57 5.34 1.97 -5.14
C ALA A 57 4.28 2.42 -6.16
N PHE A 58 4.24 3.72 -6.44
CA PHE A 58 3.34 4.30 -7.44
C PHE A 58 4.07 5.33 -8.31
N PRO A 59 3.59 5.58 -9.55
CA PRO A 59 4.18 6.56 -10.45
C PRO A 59 4.37 7.94 -9.82
N VAL A 60 5.52 8.55 -10.12
CA VAL A 60 5.87 9.89 -9.66
C VAL A 60 5.19 10.94 -10.53
N GLN A 61 4.33 11.74 -9.90
CA GLN A 61 3.68 12.90 -10.52
C GLN A 61 3.11 13.82 -9.43
N LYS A 62 2.67 15.01 -9.83
CA LYS A 62 1.87 15.89 -8.96
C LYS A 62 0.53 15.21 -8.69
N ASN A 63 0.00 15.29 -7.47
CA ASN A 63 -1.21 14.57 -7.07
C ASN A 63 -1.09 13.05 -7.37
N SER A 64 0.06 12.46 -7.04
CA SER A 64 0.26 11.01 -7.16
C SER A 64 -0.65 10.23 -6.21
N ILE A 65 -0.81 8.93 -6.45
CA ILE A 65 -1.51 8.03 -5.52
C ILE A 65 -0.92 8.15 -4.11
N ASN A 66 0.40 8.20 -3.95
CA ASN A 66 1.05 8.40 -2.65
C ASN A 66 0.61 9.68 -1.93
N GLN A 67 0.54 10.81 -2.65
CA GLN A 67 0.11 12.07 -2.04
C GLN A 67 -1.37 12.07 -1.70
N LEU A 68 -2.20 11.52 -2.59
CA LEU A 68 -3.65 11.56 -2.43
C LEU A 68 -4.15 10.55 -1.39
N ARG A 69 -3.56 9.35 -1.29
CA ARG A 69 -3.96 8.35 -0.29
C ARG A 69 -3.73 8.84 1.15
N GLY A 70 -2.63 9.53 1.43
CA GLY A 70 -2.41 10.11 2.76
C GLY A 70 -3.43 11.20 3.11
N ASN A 71 -3.75 12.05 2.14
CA ASN A 71 -4.67 13.18 2.34
C ASN A 71 -6.14 12.74 2.43
N LEU A 72 -6.58 11.91 1.47
CA LEU A 72 -7.98 11.57 1.24
C LEU A 72 -8.37 10.24 1.88
N LEU A 73 -7.43 9.30 2.02
CA LEU A 73 -7.67 7.94 2.52
C LEU A 73 -6.94 7.63 3.84
N LYS A 74 -6.18 8.59 4.41
CA LYS A 74 -5.41 8.42 5.65
C LYS A 74 -4.40 7.25 5.61
N ASP A 75 -3.78 7.06 4.45
CA ASP A 75 -2.85 5.96 4.17
C ASP A 75 -3.45 4.55 4.30
N ARG A 76 -4.78 4.42 4.30
CA ARG A 76 -5.47 3.13 4.30
C ARG A 76 -5.22 2.37 3.00
N ILE A 77 -4.41 1.32 3.05
CA ILE A 77 -4.09 0.50 1.88
C ILE A 77 -5.34 -0.21 1.34
N ASP A 78 -6.18 -0.77 2.21
CA ASP A 78 -7.45 -1.38 1.84
C ASP A 78 -8.35 -0.40 1.09
N TYR A 79 -8.50 0.83 1.58
CA TYR A 79 -9.27 1.85 0.86
C TYR A 79 -8.60 2.26 -0.46
N THR A 80 -7.27 2.29 -0.52
CA THR A 80 -6.52 2.59 -1.75
C THR A 80 -6.75 1.51 -2.80
N LEU A 81 -6.67 0.23 -2.40
CA LEU A 81 -6.88 -0.91 -3.31
C LEU A 81 -8.32 -1.02 -3.76
N PHE A 82 -9.28 -0.72 -2.88
CA PHE A 82 -10.69 -0.67 -3.23
C PHE A 82 -10.96 0.41 -4.28
N ASP A 83 -10.41 1.61 -4.10
CA ASP A 83 -10.54 2.71 -5.06
C ASP A 83 -9.87 2.40 -6.41
N ILE A 84 -8.73 1.68 -6.40
CA ILE A 84 -8.07 1.17 -7.62
C ILE A 84 -8.92 0.09 -8.29
N LYS A 85 -9.55 -0.82 -7.53
CA LYS A 85 -10.47 -1.83 -8.09
C LYS A 85 -11.64 -1.15 -8.80
N SER A 86 -12.24 -0.15 -8.17
CA SER A 86 -13.29 0.68 -8.77
C SER A 86 -12.83 1.39 -10.05
N PHE A 87 -11.56 1.81 -10.15
CA PHE A 87 -10.98 2.31 -11.41
C PHE A 87 -11.00 1.26 -12.53
N TYR A 88 -10.58 0.02 -12.26
CA TYR A 88 -10.64 -1.06 -13.25
C TYR A 88 -12.07 -1.45 -13.63
N ASN A 89 -13.04 -1.27 -12.72
CA ASN A 89 -14.46 -1.47 -12.97
C ASN A 89 -15.14 -0.32 -13.73
N HIS A 90 -14.39 0.72 -14.10
CA HIS A 90 -14.91 1.93 -14.76
C HIS A 90 -15.98 2.67 -13.94
N GLU A 91 -15.90 2.58 -12.61
CA GLU A 91 -16.75 3.34 -11.71
C GLU A 91 -16.38 4.84 -11.74
N THR A 92 -17.31 5.68 -11.28
CA THR A 92 -17.14 7.14 -11.27
C THR A 92 -17.05 7.68 -9.85
N ASN A 93 -16.59 8.93 -9.70
CA ASN A 93 -16.47 9.61 -8.40
C ASN A 93 -15.46 8.96 -7.43
N LEU A 94 -14.37 8.43 -7.97
CA LEU A 94 -13.29 7.79 -7.22
C LEU A 94 -12.59 8.80 -6.30
N LYS A 95 -12.15 8.36 -5.12
CA LYS A 95 -11.43 9.22 -4.16
C LYS A 95 -10.11 9.69 -4.75
N LEU A 96 -9.43 8.85 -5.52
CA LEU A 96 -8.14 9.17 -6.14
C LEU A 96 -8.27 9.58 -7.61
N GLN A 97 -9.46 10.00 -8.05
CA GLN A 97 -9.76 10.40 -9.45
C GLN A 97 -8.68 11.31 -10.06
N LYS A 98 -8.21 12.32 -9.31
CA LYS A 98 -7.17 13.25 -9.77
C LYS A 98 -5.84 12.57 -10.13
N ALA A 99 -5.51 11.44 -9.52
CA ALA A 99 -4.34 10.65 -9.92
C ALA A 99 -4.65 9.86 -11.19
N TYR A 100 -5.81 9.22 -11.26
CA TYR A 100 -6.22 8.35 -12.38
C TYR A 100 -6.46 9.11 -13.69
N GLU A 101 -6.82 10.38 -13.64
CA GLU A 101 -6.99 11.23 -14.84
C GLU A 101 -5.66 11.62 -15.48
N GLN A 102 -4.55 11.48 -14.74
CA GLN A 102 -3.23 11.79 -15.26
C GLN A 102 -2.67 10.63 -16.06
N LYS A 103 -2.15 10.94 -17.25
CA LYS A 103 -1.63 9.97 -18.22
C LYS A 103 -0.68 8.94 -17.60
N ASN A 104 0.29 9.36 -16.79
CA ASN A 104 1.30 8.44 -16.25
C ASN A 104 0.68 7.39 -15.32
N THR A 105 -0.13 7.80 -14.34
CA THR A 105 -0.79 6.84 -13.44
C THR A 105 -1.81 5.98 -14.19
N ARG A 106 -2.59 6.58 -15.10
CA ARG A 106 -3.60 5.84 -15.87
C ARG A 106 -2.97 4.75 -16.72
N ASP A 107 -1.99 5.12 -17.55
CA ASP A 107 -1.35 4.19 -18.47
C ASP A 107 -0.55 3.14 -17.69
N TRP A 108 0.06 3.51 -16.56
CA TRP A 108 0.71 2.56 -15.66
C TRP A 108 -0.27 1.55 -15.08
N LEU A 109 -1.43 1.96 -14.56
CA LEU A 109 -2.46 1.01 -14.11
C LEU A 109 -2.94 0.13 -15.28
N LEU A 110 -3.29 0.72 -16.42
CA LEU A 110 -3.74 -0.05 -17.59
C LEU A 110 -2.68 -1.04 -18.12
N SER A 111 -1.39 -0.80 -17.89
CA SER A 111 -0.33 -1.73 -18.29
C SER A 111 -0.39 -3.10 -17.60
N PHE A 112 -1.01 -3.18 -16.41
CA PHE A 112 -1.25 -4.47 -15.73
C PHE A 112 -2.41 -5.27 -16.36
N GLY A 113 -3.31 -4.58 -17.08
CA GLY A 113 -4.46 -5.17 -17.78
C GLY A 113 -5.69 -5.41 -16.91
N SER A 114 -5.54 -5.83 -15.64
CA SER A 114 -6.66 -6.00 -14.71
C SER A 114 -6.25 -5.77 -13.26
N PHE A 115 -7.24 -5.60 -12.37
CA PHE A 115 -7.00 -5.47 -10.94
C PHE A 115 -6.28 -6.70 -10.36
N ASN A 116 -6.69 -7.93 -10.73
CA ASN A 116 -6.05 -9.14 -10.23
C ASN A 116 -4.56 -9.20 -10.64
N ARG A 117 -4.26 -8.90 -11.91
CA ARG A 117 -2.87 -8.85 -12.40
C ARG A 117 -2.07 -7.75 -11.71
N PHE A 118 -2.68 -6.61 -11.43
CA PHE A 118 -2.05 -5.55 -10.62
C PHE A 118 -1.70 -6.06 -9.22
N ILE A 119 -2.62 -6.72 -8.52
CA ILE A 119 -2.38 -7.29 -7.19
C ILE A 119 -1.24 -8.32 -7.22
N ASP A 120 -1.26 -9.25 -8.18
CA ASP A 120 -0.27 -10.32 -8.28
C ASP A 120 1.14 -9.81 -8.60
N GLN A 121 1.24 -8.85 -9.53
CA GLN A 121 2.53 -8.28 -9.94
C GLN A 121 3.10 -7.34 -8.88
N MET A 122 2.24 -6.62 -8.16
CA MET A 122 2.65 -5.74 -7.06
C MET A 122 2.85 -6.49 -5.73
N LYS A 123 2.58 -7.81 -5.69
CA LYS A 123 2.69 -8.67 -4.49
C LYS A 123 1.80 -8.21 -3.33
N LEU A 124 0.56 -7.84 -3.64
CA LEU A 124 -0.42 -7.31 -2.67
C LEU A 124 -1.50 -8.33 -2.27
N ASN A 125 -1.26 -9.61 -2.56
CA ASN A 125 -2.22 -10.70 -2.36
C ASN A 125 -2.72 -10.84 -0.92
N HIS A 126 -1.92 -10.42 0.07
CA HIS A 126 -2.32 -10.46 1.47
C HIS A 126 -3.55 -9.59 1.78
N PHE A 127 -3.76 -8.52 1.01
CA PHE A 127 -4.83 -7.54 1.23
C PHE A 127 -6.11 -7.83 0.46
N VAL A 128 -6.18 -8.98 -0.21
CA VAL A 128 -7.35 -9.39 -0.96
C VAL A 128 -7.77 -10.82 -0.62
N TYR A 129 -9.06 -11.06 -0.72
CA TYR A 129 -9.67 -12.37 -0.71
C TYR A 129 -9.82 -12.88 -2.14
N SER A 130 -9.44 -14.13 -2.35
CA SER A 130 -9.71 -14.88 -3.58
C SER A 130 -10.58 -16.06 -3.22
N ASN A 131 -11.75 -16.16 -3.85
CA ASN A 131 -12.58 -17.34 -3.70
C ASN A 131 -11.91 -18.51 -4.43
N SER A 132 -11.72 -19.65 -3.74
CA SER A 132 -11.15 -20.86 -4.35
C SER A 132 -11.99 -21.40 -5.51
N GLU A 133 -13.28 -21.09 -5.54
CA GLU A 133 -14.21 -21.51 -6.60
C GLU A 133 -14.33 -20.47 -7.73
N ASP A 134 -13.94 -19.21 -7.45
CA ASP A 134 -13.96 -18.12 -8.42
C ASP A 134 -12.64 -17.32 -8.35
N LEU A 135 -11.66 -17.79 -9.12
CA LEU A 135 -10.36 -17.14 -9.28
C LEU A 135 -10.44 -15.86 -10.14
N SER A 136 -11.63 -15.52 -10.67
CA SER A 136 -11.77 -14.43 -11.63
C SER A 136 -11.84 -13.05 -10.99
N SER A 137 -12.07 -12.95 -9.67
CA SER A 137 -12.11 -11.66 -8.98
C SER A 137 -11.46 -11.68 -7.59
N TYR A 138 -10.62 -10.67 -7.33
CA TYR A 138 -10.16 -10.34 -5.99
C TYR A 138 -11.05 -9.31 -5.32
N ASP A 139 -11.43 -9.58 -4.07
CA ASP A 139 -12.13 -8.63 -3.20
C ASP A 139 -11.19 -8.09 -2.13
N VAL A 140 -11.26 -6.79 -1.85
CA VAL A 140 -10.34 -6.17 -0.90
C VAL A 140 -10.76 -6.47 0.53
N ILE A 141 -9.84 -6.93 1.37
CA ILE A 141 -10.10 -7.21 2.78
C ILE A 141 -10.23 -5.90 3.56
N ASP A 142 -11.26 -5.78 4.39
CA ASP A 142 -11.46 -4.68 5.33
C ASP A 142 -10.53 -4.85 6.55
N LEU A 143 -9.45 -4.07 6.55
CA LEU A 143 -8.46 -4.13 7.62
C LEU A 143 -8.91 -3.40 8.89
N SER A 144 -10.10 -2.80 8.94
CA SER A 144 -10.66 -2.29 10.20
C SER A 144 -11.16 -3.41 11.12
N LYS A 145 -11.33 -4.63 10.58
CA LYS A 145 -11.65 -5.85 11.31
C LYS A 145 -10.35 -6.62 11.63
N PRO A 146 -10.33 -7.49 12.65
CA PRO A 146 -9.23 -8.44 12.81
C PRO A 146 -9.03 -9.21 11.50
N TYR A 147 -7.78 -9.34 11.05
CA TYR A 147 -7.51 -9.94 9.74
C TYR A 147 -8.09 -11.35 9.63
N ARG A 148 -8.87 -11.57 8.56
CA ARG A 148 -9.32 -12.89 8.14
C ARG A 148 -9.41 -12.90 6.61
N ASN A 149 -8.80 -13.91 6.00
CA ASN A 149 -8.89 -14.12 4.57
C ASN A 149 -10.20 -14.84 4.22
N SER A 150 -11.32 -14.12 4.27
CA SER A 150 -12.66 -14.64 4.00
C SER A 150 -13.58 -13.58 3.41
N SER A 151 -14.59 -14.02 2.64
CA SER A 151 -15.50 -13.13 1.92
C SER A 151 -16.31 -12.19 2.83
N ASP A 152 -16.66 -12.62 4.04
CA ASP A 152 -17.38 -11.80 5.04
C ASP A 152 -16.52 -10.68 5.66
N HIS A 153 -15.21 -10.70 5.38
CA HIS A 153 -14.26 -9.68 5.80
C HIS A 153 -13.87 -8.74 4.67
N CYS A 154 -14.50 -8.85 3.50
CA CYS A 154 -14.28 -7.91 2.42
C CYS A 154 -14.91 -6.55 2.71
N LEU A 155 -14.26 -5.51 2.20
CA LEU A 155 -14.72 -4.14 2.27
C LEU A 155 -15.86 -3.94 1.25
N GLU A 156 -16.99 -3.42 1.73
CA GLU A 156 -18.15 -3.14 0.87
C GLU A 156 -18.11 -1.74 0.26
N ALA A 157 -17.61 -0.76 1.02
CA ALA A 157 -17.50 0.64 0.58
C ALA A 157 -16.50 1.43 1.43
N ILE A 158 -15.94 2.49 0.86
CA ILE A 158 -15.12 3.45 1.60
C ILE A 158 -16.06 4.39 2.38
N PRO A 159 -15.94 4.50 3.72
CA PRO A 159 -16.81 5.36 4.51
C PRO A 159 -16.58 6.85 4.20
N GLN A 160 -17.63 7.66 4.35
CA GLN A 160 -17.54 9.12 4.11
C GLN A 160 -16.54 9.80 5.07
N LYS A 161 -16.55 9.38 6.34
CA LYS A 161 -15.61 9.84 7.36
C LYS A 161 -14.64 8.72 7.68
N ILE A 162 -13.41 8.88 7.19
CA ILE A 162 -12.35 7.91 7.39
C ILE A 162 -11.77 8.04 8.80
N LYS A 163 -11.68 6.89 9.46
CA LYS A 163 -10.97 6.71 10.72
C LYS A 163 -9.86 5.67 10.51
N ILE A 164 -8.93 5.67 11.44
CA ILE A 164 -7.92 4.62 11.53
C ILE A 164 -8.25 3.85 12.79
N GLU A 165 -8.71 2.61 12.62
CA GLU A 165 -9.02 1.70 13.72
C GLU A 165 -7.75 0.98 14.19
N ASP A 166 -7.71 0.62 15.47
CA ASP A 166 -6.57 -0.10 16.08
C ASP A 166 -6.27 -1.42 15.35
N ASN A 167 -7.32 -2.11 14.87
CA ASN A 167 -7.19 -3.31 14.05
C ASN A 167 -6.44 -3.06 12.74
N TYR A 168 -6.65 -1.91 12.08
CA TYR A 168 -5.91 -1.56 10.86
C TYR A 168 -4.42 -1.54 11.15
N ILE A 169 -4.02 -0.86 12.22
CA ILE A 169 -2.61 -0.70 12.58
C ILE A 169 -2.02 -2.05 13.00
N THR A 170 -2.77 -2.84 13.78
CA THR A 170 -2.37 -4.19 14.22
C THR A 170 -2.15 -5.11 13.02
N ASN A 171 -3.11 -5.17 12.09
CA ASN A 171 -3.01 -6.01 10.90
C ASN A 171 -1.81 -5.63 10.02
N ILE A 172 -1.51 -4.34 9.87
CA ILE A 172 -0.34 -3.87 9.11
C ILE A 172 0.98 -4.27 9.80
N ILE A 173 1.07 -4.07 11.12
CA ILE A 173 2.26 -4.48 11.89
C ILE A 173 2.48 -5.98 11.77
N ASP A 174 1.41 -6.77 11.96
CA ASP A 174 1.49 -8.23 11.88
C ASP A 174 1.86 -8.69 10.47
N TYR A 175 1.26 -8.11 9.43
CA TYR A 175 1.65 -8.36 8.04
C TYR A 175 3.16 -8.15 7.84
N VAL A 176 3.71 -7.02 8.29
CA VAL A 176 5.15 -6.75 8.14
C VAL A 176 5.99 -7.69 9.02
N LYS A 177 5.52 -8.12 10.19
CA LYS A 177 6.24 -9.11 11.02
C LYS A 177 6.30 -10.50 10.38
N TYR A 178 5.20 -10.95 9.79
CA TYR A 178 5.08 -12.31 9.25
C TYR A 178 5.62 -12.45 7.84
N TYR A 179 5.41 -11.43 6.99
CA TYR A 179 5.79 -11.45 5.58
C TYR A 179 6.95 -10.52 5.26
N GLY A 180 7.42 -9.73 6.23
CA GLY A 180 8.53 -8.82 6.04
C GLY A 180 9.82 -9.59 5.76
N GLU A 181 10.35 -9.37 4.57
CA GLU A 181 11.75 -9.68 4.28
C GLU A 181 12.60 -8.52 4.79
N ASN A 182 13.57 -8.81 5.67
CA ASN A 182 14.52 -7.80 6.15
C ASN A 182 15.16 -7.11 4.95
N LEU A 183 15.11 -5.78 4.90
CA LEU A 183 15.91 -5.04 3.93
C LEU A 183 17.38 -5.34 4.21
N SER A 184 18.08 -5.92 3.23
CA SER A 184 19.53 -6.09 3.26
C SER A 184 20.19 -4.76 3.69
N ASN A 185 21.19 -4.86 4.57
CA ASN A 185 22.01 -3.71 4.97
C ASN A 185 22.67 -3.02 3.75
N THR A 186 22.70 -3.70 2.61
CA THR A 186 22.96 -3.16 1.28
C THR A 186 21.63 -3.04 0.49
N HIS A 187 21.05 -1.83 0.49
CA HIS A 187 19.83 -1.44 -0.25
C HIS A 187 19.86 -1.74 -1.77
N SER A 188 20.98 -2.21 -2.34
CA SER A 188 21.11 -2.62 -3.74
C SER A 188 20.24 -3.81 -4.14
N GLU A 189 19.80 -4.63 -3.18
CA GLU A 189 18.99 -5.84 -3.45
C GLU A 189 17.50 -5.53 -3.69
N LEU A 190 17.02 -4.32 -3.34
CA LEU A 190 15.66 -3.85 -3.68
C LEU A 190 15.39 -3.78 -5.19
N MET A 191 16.44 -3.79 -6.01
CA MET A 191 16.41 -3.48 -7.44
C MET A 191 16.38 -4.69 -8.36
N TYR A 192 16.77 -5.87 -7.89
CA TYR A 192 16.97 -7.01 -8.80
C TYR A 192 15.68 -7.72 -9.20
N ASP A 193 14.60 -7.59 -8.41
CA ASP A 193 13.36 -8.36 -8.65
C ASP A 193 12.23 -7.58 -9.33
N TYR A 194 12.39 -6.28 -9.61
CA TYR A 194 11.39 -5.50 -10.37
C TYR A 194 11.72 -5.40 -11.87
N TYR A 195 12.74 -6.13 -12.34
CA TYR A 195 12.92 -6.41 -13.76
C TYR A 195 12.02 -7.59 -14.16
N LEU A 196 10.73 -7.33 -14.36
CA LEU A 196 9.84 -8.17 -15.18
C LEU A 196 9.33 -7.35 -16.36
#